data_AF-A0A2W6S2J0-F1
#
_entry.id   AF-A0A2W6S2J0-F1
#
_cell.length_a   1.000
_cell.length_b   1.000
_cell.length_c   1.000
_cell.angle_alpha   90.00
_cell.angle_beta   90.00
_cell.angle_gamma   90.00
#
_symmetry.space_group_name_H-M   'P 1'
#
loop_
_entity.id
_entity.type
_entity.pdbx_description
1 polymer ?
#
loop_
_entity_poly.entity_id
_entity_poly.type
_entity_poly.pdbx_seq_one_letter_code
_entity_poly.pdbx_strand_id
1 'polypeptide(L)'
;MNTRLHLARARRAWPILVRAAARRSPLTYGELTAKMGLHWRAAGWFLGVIQRHCAASGEPRLQAFAVNKQTRRPGKGYAGKRGARAHEKELDRVRAHRWSKKAPF
;
A
#
# COMPACT_ATOMS: atom_id res chain seq x y z
N MET A 1 0.76 -14.84 -15.67
CA MET A 1 0.86 -14.06 -14.41
C MET A 1 -0.25 -14.52 -13.46
N ASN A 2 0.06 -15.00 -12.25
CA ASN A 2 -0.94 -15.68 -11.39
C ASN A 2 -1.80 -14.66 -10.61
N THR A 3 -2.78 -14.07 -11.30
CA THR A 3 -3.63 -12.97 -10.81
C THR A 3 -4.36 -13.32 -9.52
N ARG A 4 -4.81 -14.58 -9.34
CA ARG A 4 -5.50 -15.04 -8.13
C ARG A 4 -4.61 -14.96 -6.88
N LEU A 5 -3.33 -15.34 -7.00
CA LEU A 5 -2.38 -15.28 -5.89
C LEU A 5 -2.12 -13.83 -5.44
N HIS A 6 -1.95 -12.92 -6.39
CA HIS A 6 -1.73 -11.50 -6.08
C HIS A 6 -2.96 -10.86 -5.46
N LEU A 7 -4.16 -11.24 -5.90
CA LEU A 7 -5.43 -10.80 -5.31
C LEU A 7 -5.55 -11.28 -3.85
N ALA A 8 -5.29 -12.55 -3.57
CA ALA A 8 -5.32 -13.09 -2.21
C ALA A 8 -4.30 -12.38 -1.29
N ARG A 9 -3.10 -12.11 -1.79
CA ARG A 9 -2.08 -11.34 -1.06
C ARG A 9 -2.51 -9.88 -0.84
N ALA A 10 -3.15 -9.25 -1.82
CA ALA A 10 -3.67 -7.90 -1.69
C ALA A 10 -4.75 -7.80 -0.62
N ARG A 11 -5.69 -8.76 -0.59
CA ARG A 11 -6.72 -8.87 0.47
C ARG A 11 -6.09 -9.01 1.86
N ARG A 12 -5.01 -9.79 1.98
CA ARG A 12 -4.25 -9.92 3.25
C ARG A 12 -3.47 -8.65 3.63
N ALA A 13 -2.90 -7.94 2.65
CA ALA A 13 -2.12 -6.73 2.87
C ALA A 13 -2.99 -5.51 3.25
N TRP A 14 -4.21 -5.44 2.72
CA TRP A 14 -5.15 -4.34 2.95
C TRP A 14 -5.34 -3.96 4.43
N PRO A 15 -5.79 -4.87 5.33
CA PRO A 15 -5.98 -4.52 6.74
C PRO A 15 -4.67 -4.14 7.45
N ILE A 16 -3.51 -4.60 6.95
CA ILE A 16 -2.20 -4.22 7.49
C ILE A 16 -1.91 -2.74 7.15
N LEU A 17 -2.16 -2.34 5.91
CA LEU A 17 -1.98 -0.96 5.46
C LEU A 17 -3.00 0.00 6.09
N VAL A 18 -4.27 -0.41 6.22
CA VAL A 18 -5.29 0.39 6.91
C VAL A 18 -4.89 0.64 8.37
N ARG A 19 -4.36 -0.37 9.07
CA ARG A 19 -3.83 -0.17 10.43
C ARG A 19 -2.60 0.73 10.46
N ALA A 20 -1.69 0.60 9.48
CA ALA A 20 -0.54 1.48 9.35
C ALA A 20 -0.97 2.95 9.15
N ALA A 21 -2.02 3.17 8.34
CA ALA A 21 -2.63 4.48 8.12
C ALA A 21 -3.22 5.06 9.40
N ALA A 22 -4.03 4.28 10.13
CA ALA A 22 -4.61 4.70 11.40
C ALA A 22 -3.54 5.04 12.45
N ARG A 23 -2.44 4.28 12.49
CA ARG A 23 -1.30 4.50 13.41
C ARG A 23 -0.31 5.57 12.93
N ARG A 24 -0.56 6.20 11.78
CA ARG A 24 0.33 7.22 11.19
C ARG A 24 1.76 6.73 10.96
N SER A 25 1.95 5.42 10.80
CA SER A 25 3.28 4.78 10.76
C SER A 25 3.43 3.98 9.47
N PRO A 26 4.10 4.54 8.43
CA PRO A 26 4.39 3.83 7.19
C PRO A 26 5.30 2.63 7.42
N LEU A 27 4.97 1.53 6.74
CA LEU A 27 5.72 0.29 6.76
C LEU A 27 6.69 0.24 5.60
N THR A 28 7.89 -0.27 5.84
CA THR A 28 8.79 -0.64 4.76
C THR A 28 8.23 -1.83 3.97
N TYR A 29 8.64 -1.99 2.71
CA TYR A 29 8.28 -3.18 1.94
C TYR A 29 8.65 -4.49 2.66
N GLY A 30 9.80 -4.52 3.34
CA GLY A 30 10.24 -5.67 4.11
C GLY A 30 9.35 -5.96 5.32
N GLU A 31 8.98 -4.94 6.10
CA GLU A 31 8.07 -5.08 7.25
C GLU A 31 6.69 -5.56 6.82
N LEU A 32 6.15 -5.02 5.72
CA LEU A 32 4.86 -5.40 5.18
C LEU A 32 4.86 -6.88 4.73
N THR A 33 5.88 -7.29 3.96
CA THR A 33 5.96 -8.68 3.47
C THR A 33 6.30 -9.67 4.58
N ALA A 34 7.12 -9.29 5.56
CA ALA A 34 7.43 -10.14 6.72
C ALA A 34 6.17 -10.49 7.52
N LYS A 35 5.27 -9.51 7.75
CA LYS A 35 3.96 -9.75 8.39
C LYS A 35 3.06 -10.74 7.63
N MET A 36 3.37 -11.00 6.37
CA MET A 36 2.62 -11.91 5.51
C MET A 36 3.33 -13.24 5.25
N GLY A 37 4.55 -13.43 5.78
CA GLY A 37 5.41 -14.58 5.48
C GLY A 37 5.92 -14.58 4.03
N LEU A 38 6.17 -13.40 3.46
CA LEU A 38 6.57 -13.23 2.05
C LEU A 38 7.96 -12.59 1.93
N HIS A 39 8.66 -12.93 0.85
CA HIS A 39 9.85 -12.23 0.43
C HIS A 39 9.52 -10.81 -0.08
N TRP A 40 10.36 -9.82 0.22
CA TRP A 40 10.12 -8.39 -0.09
C TRP A 40 9.86 -8.11 -1.57
N ARG A 41 10.47 -8.88 -2.48
CA ARG A 41 10.23 -8.78 -3.94
C ARG A 41 8.77 -9.04 -4.33
N ALA A 42 8.00 -9.72 -3.48
CA ALA A 42 6.58 -9.97 -3.73
C ALA A 42 5.70 -8.72 -3.58
N ALA A 43 6.19 -7.66 -2.91
CA ALA A 43 5.42 -6.46 -2.59
C ALA A 43 4.79 -5.80 -3.82
N GLY A 44 5.58 -5.62 -4.89
CA GLY A 44 5.13 -4.93 -6.09
C GLY A 44 3.86 -5.53 -6.70
N TRP A 45 3.74 -6.86 -6.69
CA TRP A 45 2.63 -7.56 -7.32
C TRP A 45 1.29 -7.29 -6.65
N PHE A 46 1.21 -7.42 -5.33
CA PHE A 46 -0.05 -7.22 -4.61
C PHE A 46 -0.33 -5.74 -4.34
N LEU A 47 0.70 -4.90 -4.17
CA LEU A 47 0.52 -3.46 -4.07
C LEU A 47 0.00 -2.88 -5.38
N GLY A 48 0.38 -3.46 -6.53
CA GLY A 48 -0.19 -3.11 -7.83
C GLY A 48 -1.68 -3.40 -7.93
N VAL A 49 -2.18 -4.46 -7.30
CA VAL A 49 -3.63 -4.77 -7.24
C VAL A 49 -4.36 -3.69 -6.43
N ILE A 50 -3.88 -3.38 -5.23
CA ILE A 50 -4.44 -2.33 -4.36
C ILE A 50 -4.44 -0.98 -5.09
N GLN A 51 -3.31 -0.64 -5.73
CA GLN A 51 -3.16 0.59 -6.48
C GLN A 51 -4.19 0.74 -7.61
N ARG A 52 -4.42 -0.32 -8.38
CA ARG A 52 -5.42 -0.31 -9.45
C ARG A 52 -6.83 -0.18 -8.88
N HIS A 53 -7.12 -0.87 -7.78
CA HIS A 53 -8.41 -0.74 -7.11
C HIS A 53 -8.66 0.69 -6.62
N CYS A 54 -7.77 1.27 -5.82
CA CYS A 54 -7.95 2.64 -5.33
C CYS A 54 -8.06 3.65 -6.48
N ALA A 55 -7.32 3.46 -7.57
CA ALA A 55 -7.44 4.30 -8.75
C ALA A 55 -8.82 4.17 -9.43
N ALA A 56 -9.34 2.95 -9.57
CA ALA A 56 -10.65 2.70 -10.18
C ALA A 56 -11.81 3.22 -9.31
N SER A 57 -11.68 3.13 -7.99
CA SER A 57 -12.69 3.59 -7.03
C SER A 57 -12.60 5.09 -6.70
N GLY A 58 -11.63 5.83 -7.26
CA GLY A 58 -11.41 7.23 -6.91
C GLY A 58 -10.89 7.47 -5.48
N GLU A 59 -10.45 6.40 -4.80
CA GLU A 59 -9.93 6.44 -3.44
C GLU A 59 -8.48 6.95 -3.40
N PRO A 60 -8.03 7.50 -2.26
CA PRO A 60 -6.62 7.80 -2.08
C PRO A 60 -5.77 6.53 -2.13
N ARG A 61 -4.49 6.69 -2.47
CA ARG A 61 -3.60 5.56 -2.75
C ARG A 61 -3.12 4.89 -1.46
N LEU A 62 -3.88 3.93 -0.94
CA LEU A 62 -3.56 3.21 0.31
C LEU A 62 -2.12 2.67 0.34
N GLN A 63 -1.62 2.18 -0.80
CA GLN A 63 -0.27 1.66 -0.94
C GLN A 63 0.84 2.72 -0.74
N ALA A 64 0.52 4.01 -0.64
CA ALA A 64 1.47 5.06 -0.26
C ALA A 64 2.08 4.85 1.14
N PHE A 65 1.43 4.06 2.00
CA PHE A 65 1.96 3.64 3.30
C PHE A 65 3.02 2.54 3.24
N ALA A 66 3.26 1.95 2.05
CA ALA A 66 4.34 1.01 1.82
C ALA A 66 5.55 1.72 1.18
N VAL A 67 6.65 1.85 1.93
CA VAL A 67 7.79 2.68 1.57
C VAL A 67 9.10 1.91 1.46
N ASN A 68 10.08 2.52 0.80
CA ASN A 68 11.46 2.05 0.83
C ASN A 68 12.11 2.34 2.19
N LYS A 69 12.95 1.42 2.68
CA LYS A 69 13.59 1.51 4.01
C LYS A 69 14.47 2.75 4.17
N GLN A 70 15.28 3.06 3.16
CA GLN A 70 16.25 4.16 3.21
C GLN A 70 15.59 5.51 2.95
N THR A 71 14.84 5.63 1.85
CA THR A 71 14.27 6.92 1.43
C THR A 71 12.99 7.29 2.16
N ARG A 72 12.37 6.35 2.89
CA ARG A 72 11.06 6.48 3.54
C ARG A 72 9.93 6.95 2.61
N ARG A 73 10.12 6.75 1.31
CA ARG A 73 9.17 7.11 0.23
C ARG A 73 8.82 5.89 -0.64
N PRO A 74 7.72 5.91 -1.38
CA PRO A 74 7.35 4.83 -2.29
C PRO A 74 8.38 4.66 -3.41
N GLY A 75 8.64 3.40 -3.78
CA GLY A 75 9.54 3.02 -4.87
C GLY A 75 8.95 3.27 -6.26
N LYS A 76 9.70 2.86 -7.30
CA LYS A 76 9.36 3.10 -8.71
C LYS A 76 8.00 2.54 -9.15
N GLY A 77 7.50 1.47 -8.52
CA GLY A 77 6.20 0.86 -8.86
C GLY A 77 4.96 1.63 -8.39
N TYR A 78 5.14 2.76 -7.70
CA TYR A 78 4.06 3.60 -7.20
C TYR A 78 3.57 4.58 -8.29
N ALA A 79 2.29 4.50 -8.66
CA ALA A 79 1.66 5.32 -9.71
C ALA A 79 1.15 6.68 -9.20
N GLY A 80 1.84 7.27 -8.21
CA GLY A 80 1.58 8.62 -7.73
C GLY A 80 2.86 9.46 -7.70
N LYS A 81 2.72 10.74 -7.33
CA LYS A 81 3.88 11.65 -7.18
C LYS A 81 4.75 11.18 -6.01
N ARG A 82 6.04 10.95 -6.27
CA ARG A 82 7.02 10.38 -5.29
C ARG A 82 7.84 11.43 -4.54
N GLY A 83 7.75 12.70 -4.89
CA GLY A 83 8.44 13.78 -4.18
C GLY A 83 7.95 13.90 -2.74
N ALA A 84 8.81 14.33 -1.81
CA ALA A 84 8.52 14.32 -0.36
C ALA A 84 7.18 15.00 -0.03
N ARG A 85 7.00 16.27 -0.43
CA ARG A 85 5.76 17.03 -0.19
C ARG A 85 4.52 16.39 -0.81
N ALA A 86 4.67 15.77 -1.98
CA ALA A 86 3.52 15.14 -2.65
C ALA A 86 3.15 13.80 -2.01
N HIS A 87 4.15 13.05 -1.53
CA HIS A 87 3.92 11.81 -0.79
C HIS A 87 3.27 12.09 0.56
N GLU A 88 3.71 13.11 1.28
CA GLU A 88 3.11 13.54 2.55
C GLU A 88 1.63 13.92 2.38
N LYS A 89 1.30 14.73 1.37
CA LYS A 89 -0.10 15.04 1.03
C LYS A 89 -0.94 13.80 0.76
N GLU A 90 -0.38 12.80 0.09
CA GLU A 90 -1.11 11.55 -0.13
C GLU A 90 -1.30 10.76 1.18
N LEU A 91 -0.31 10.72 2.06
CA LEU A 91 -0.44 10.10 3.38
C LEU A 91 -1.56 10.76 4.18
N ASP A 92 -1.71 12.08 4.12
CA ASP A 92 -2.80 12.80 4.78
C ASP A 92 -4.17 12.43 4.20
N ARG A 93 -4.30 12.36 2.87
CA ARG A 93 -5.54 11.90 2.23
C ARG A 93 -5.90 10.47 2.63
N VAL A 94 -4.92 9.58 2.67
CA VAL A 94 -5.12 8.20 3.12
C VAL A 94 -5.51 8.17 4.60
N ARG A 95 -4.94 9.01 5.46
CA ARG A 95 -5.30 9.07 6.89
C ARG A 95 -6.72 9.61 7.12
N ALA A 96 -7.15 10.59 6.33
CA ALA A 96 -8.46 11.20 6.43
C ALA A 96 -9.59 10.31 5.86
N HIS A 97 -9.25 9.35 5.00
CA HIS A 97 -10.22 8.47 4.36
C HIS A 97 -10.76 7.39 5.31
N ARG A 98 -12.07 7.12 5.21
CA ARG A 98 -12.76 6.09 6.00
C ARG A 98 -12.62 4.72 5.35
N TRP A 99 -11.52 4.04 5.64
CA TRP A 99 -11.23 2.71 5.09
C TRP A 99 -12.13 1.61 5.63
N SER A 100 -12.55 0.70 4.74
CA SER A 100 -13.08 -0.60 5.15
C SER A 100 -11.99 -1.46 5.81
N LYS A 101 -12.35 -2.18 6.88
CA LYS A 101 -11.46 -3.12 7.57
C LYS A 101 -11.09 -4.32 6.69
N LYS A 102 -11.90 -4.63 5.67
CA LYS A 102 -11.67 -5.70 4.69
C LYS A 102 -11.46 -5.09 3.31
N ALA A 103 -10.66 -5.76 2.48
CA ALA A 103 -10.54 -5.35 1.08
C ALA A 103 -11.91 -5.50 0.39
N PRO A 104 -12.37 -4.50 -0.38
CA PRO A 104 -13.66 -4.52 -1.07
C PRO A 104 -13.65 -5.33 -2.38
N PHE A 105 -12.60 -6.12 -2.62
CA PHE A 105 -12.38 -6.92 -3.82
C PHE A 105 -11.91 -8.32 -3.47
#